data_AF-A0A357JIG3-F1
#
_entry.id   AF-A0A357JIG3-F1
#
_cell.length_a   1.000
_cell.length_b   1.000
_cell.length_c   1.000
_cell.angle_alpha   90.00
_cell.angle_beta   90.00
_cell.angle_gamma   90.00
#
_symmetry.space_group_name_H-M   'P 1'
#
loop_
_entity.id
_entity.type
_entity.pdbx_description
1 polymer ?
#
loop_
_entity_poly.entity_id
_entity_poly.type
_entity_poly.pdbx_seq_one_letter_code
_entity_poly.pdbx_strand_id
1 'polypeptide(L)'
;MVLENEKQEVEPSNVLYAQANALGYQLIDSTPKVIYVLLKSTRKNVYFLRNKKGIVYKENDQWIVEYYDLDTLVKEVVAIKF
;
A
#
# COMPACT_ATOMS: atom_id res chain seq x y z
N MET A 1 -1.17 23.39 25.37
CA MET A 1 -1.76 22.21 24.71
C MET A 1 -2.35 22.66 23.40
N VAL A 2 -1.62 22.47 22.30
CA VAL A 2 -2.16 22.38 20.95
C VAL A 2 -1.24 21.39 20.24
N LEU A 3 -1.79 20.25 19.85
CA LEU A 3 -1.13 19.25 19.02
C LEU A 3 -1.39 19.69 17.58
N GLU A 4 -0.36 20.19 16.90
CA GLU A 4 -0.41 20.41 15.46
C GLU A 4 -0.33 19.05 14.75
N ASN A 5 -1.38 18.76 13.98
CA ASN A 5 -1.43 17.62 13.08
C ASN A 5 -0.30 17.76 12.05
N GLU A 6 0.72 16.91 12.17
CA GLU A 6 1.73 16.70 11.13
C GLU A 6 1.04 16.12 9.89
N LYS A 7 0.83 16.95 8.87
CA LYS A 7 0.65 16.46 7.51
C LYS A 7 1.94 15.74 7.14
N GLN A 8 1.93 14.41 7.15
CA GLN A 8 2.97 13.62 6.49
C GLN A 8 2.94 13.95 4.99
N GLU A 9 3.83 14.84 4.56
CA GLU A 9 4.18 14.96 3.15
C GLU A 9 4.68 13.59 2.68
N VAL A 10 3.97 13.01 1.74
CA VAL A 10 4.39 11.76 1.12
C VAL A 10 5.62 12.09 0.28
N GLU A 11 6.80 11.85 0.85
CA GLU A 11 8.09 12.00 0.17
C GLU A 11 8.00 11.36 -1.24
N PRO A 12 8.47 12.05 -2.30
CA PRO A 12 8.32 11.60 -3.68
C PRO A 12 9.00 10.24 -3.98
N SER A 13 9.82 9.73 -3.06
CA SER A 13 10.42 8.40 -3.07
C SER A 13 9.42 7.26 -2.73
N ASN A 14 8.21 7.56 -2.27
CA ASN A 14 7.18 6.56 -1.87
C ASN A 14 6.06 6.35 -2.91
N VAL A 15 6.26 6.78 -4.16
CA VAL A 15 5.31 6.51 -5.25
C VAL A 15 5.54 5.11 -5.81
N LEU A 16 4.51 4.27 -5.73
CA LEU A 16 4.47 2.95 -6.34
C LEU A 16 3.56 2.95 -7.58
N TYR A 17 3.94 2.17 -8.58
CA TYR A 17 3.19 1.99 -9.82
C TYR A 17 2.58 0.58 -9.84
N ALA A 18 1.28 0.48 -10.09
CA ALA A 18 0.60 -0.80 -10.17
C ALA A 18 0.68 -1.36 -11.59
N GLN A 19 1.29 -2.54 -11.72
CA GLN A 19 1.30 -3.33 -12.94
C GLN A 19 0.30 -4.48 -12.81
N ALA A 20 -0.74 -4.50 -13.64
CA ALA A 20 -1.74 -5.56 -13.60
C ALA A 20 -1.14 -6.94 -13.95
N ASN A 21 -1.63 -7.98 -13.29
CA ASN A 21 -1.34 -9.39 -13.61
C ASN A 21 -2.62 -10.24 -13.52
N ALA A 22 -2.50 -11.55 -13.80
CA ALA A 22 -3.64 -12.47 -13.83
C ALA A 22 -4.47 -12.49 -12.53
N LEU A 23 -3.86 -12.21 -11.37
CA LEU A 23 -4.48 -12.34 -10.05
C LEU A 23 -4.74 -10.98 -9.35
N GLY A 24 -4.20 -9.88 -9.89
CA GLY A 24 -4.25 -8.56 -9.27
C GLY A 24 -3.19 -7.62 -9.83
N TYR A 25 -2.27 -7.16 -8.99
CA TYR A 25 -1.26 -6.16 -9.35
C TYR A 25 0.09 -6.47 -8.72
N GLN A 26 1.18 -6.02 -9.35
CA GLN A 26 2.49 -5.84 -8.73
C GLN A 26 2.68 -4.34 -8.50
N LEU A 27 3.08 -3.95 -7.30
CA LEU A 27 3.48 -2.58 -7.02
C LEU A 27 4.99 -2.49 -7.18
N ILE A 28 5.44 -1.68 -8.12
CA ILE A 28 6.86 -1.45 -8.41
C ILE A 28 7.26 -0.02 -8.05
N ASP A 29 8.53 0.18 -7.68
CA ASP A 29 9.12 1.51 -7.55
C ASP A 29 9.59 2.08 -8.91
N SER A 30 10.28 3.22 -8.89
CA SER A 30 10.84 3.85 -10.10
C SER A 30 12.03 3.09 -10.71
N THR A 31 12.57 2.07 -10.03
CA THR A 31 13.67 1.20 -10.44
C THR A 31 13.19 -0.18 -10.91
N PRO A 32 11.99 -0.25 -11.50
CA PRO A 32 11.15 -1.44 -11.68
C PRO A 32 11.19 -2.56 -10.62
N LYS A 33 11.54 -2.26 -9.37
CA LYS A 33 11.64 -3.28 -8.32
C LYS A 33 10.28 -3.56 -7.73
N VAL A 34 9.90 -4.84 -7.64
CA VAL A 34 8.64 -5.26 -7.00
C VAL A 34 8.72 -5.07 -5.49
N ILE A 35 7.85 -4.21 -4.96
CA ILE A 35 7.71 -3.92 -3.53
C ILE A 35 6.59 -4.76 -2.91
N TYR A 36 5.42 -4.77 -3.55
CA TYR A 36 4.27 -5.55 -3.10
C TYR A 36 3.62 -6.33 -4.24
N VAL A 37 2.97 -7.44 -3.91
CA VAL A 37 2.14 -8.19 -4.85
C VAL A 37 0.74 -8.27 -4.28
N LEU A 38 -0.20 -7.63 -4.98
CA LEU A 38 -1.61 -7.51 -4.61
C LEU A 38 -2.42 -8.61 -5.27
N LEU A 39 -3.20 -9.33 -4.47
CA LEU A 39 -4.21 -10.27 -4.94
C LEU A 39 -5.59 -9.61 -4.83
N LYS A 40 -6.42 -9.73 -5.87
CA LYS A 40 -7.78 -9.20 -5.85
C LYS A 40 -8.59 -9.86 -4.74
N SER A 41 -9.30 -9.02 -3.98
CA SER A 41 -10.41 -9.49 -3.15
C SER A 41 -11.74 -9.25 -3.87
N THR A 42 -12.83 -9.73 -3.29
CA THR A 42 -14.19 -9.41 -3.77
C THR A 42 -14.62 -7.97 -3.43
N ARG A 43 -13.89 -7.28 -2.56
CA ARG A 43 -14.20 -5.92 -2.13
C ARG A 43 -13.45 -4.91 -2.99
N LYS A 44 -14.17 -3.88 -3.44
CA LYS A 44 -13.60 -2.78 -4.23
C LYS A 44 -12.49 -2.10 -3.44
N ASN A 45 -11.36 -1.81 -4.11
CA ASN A 45 -10.19 -1.14 -3.54
C ASN A 45 -9.60 -1.84 -2.31
N VAL A 46 -9.80 -3.14 -2.15
CA VAL A 46 -9.17 -3.95 -1.11
C VAL A 46 -8.48 -5.13 -1.76
N TYR A 47 -7.22 -5.33 -1.41
CA TYR A 47 -6.35 -6.36 -1.96
C TYR A 47 -5.65 -7.09 -0.83
N PHE A 48 -5.37 -8.39 -1.01
CA PHE A 48 -4.50 -9.13 -0.10
C PHE A 48 -3.04 -8.96 -0.52
N LEU A 49 -2.13 -8.93 0.44
CA LEU A 49 -0.71 -9.05 0.18
C LEU A 49 -0.35 -10.53 -0.02
N ARG A 50 0.29 -10.88 -1.13
CA ARG A 50 0.66 -12.28 -1.42
C ARG A 50 1.61 -12.87 -0.38
N ASN A 51 2.59 -12.09 0.06
CA ASN A 51 3.72 -12.56 0.87
C ASN A 51 3.71 -11.99 2.30
N LYS A 52 2.66 -11.26 2.69
CA LYS A 52 2.53 -10.66 4.02
C LYS A 52 1.14 -10.96 4.56
N LYS A 53 1.01 -11.12 5.87
CA LYS A 53 -0.29 -11.27 6.55
C LYS A 53 -0.93 -9.88 6.67
N GLY A 54 -1.58 -9.44 5.60
CA GLY A 54 -2.10 -8.10 5.53
C GLY A 54 -2.86 -7.80 4.25
N ILE A 55 -3.34 -6.56 4.17
CA ILE A 55 -4.16 -6.04 3.09
C ILE A 55 -3.64 -4.69 2.63
N VAL A 56 -4.02 -4.33 1.40
CA VAL A 56 -3.89 -2.97 0.87
C VAL A 56 -5.29 -2.46 0.59
N TYR A 57 -5.64 -1.30 1.15
CA TYR A 57 -6.96 -0.71 0.99
C TYR A 57 -6.89 0.78 0.71
N LYS A 58 -7.95 1.33 0.11
CA LYS A 58 -8.11 2.77 -0.08
C LYS A 58 -9.04 3.35 0.98
N GLU A 59 -8.58 4.35 1.72
CA GLU A 59 -9.32 5.08 2.75
C GLU A 59 -9.01 6.58 2.62
N ASN A 60 -10.03 7.45 2.66
CA ASN A 60 -9.86 8.91 2.56
C ASN A 60 -8.97 9.36 1.39
N ASP A 61 -9.16 8.73 0.23
CA ASP A 61 -8.35 8.91 -0.98
C ASP A 61 -6.86 8.53 -0.91
N GLN A 62 -6.43 7.91 0.18
CA GLN A 62 -5.08 7.41 0.38
C GLN A 62 -5.04 5.88 0.31
N TRP A 63 -3.94 5.34 -0.21
CA TRP A 63 -3.70 3.91 -0.15
C TRP A 63 -2.94 3.56 1.12
N ILE A 64 -3.40 2.52 1.78
CA ILE A 64 -2.87 2.06 3.05
C ILE A 64 -2.43 0.62 2.88
N VAL A 65 -1.20 0.33 3.27
CA VAL A 65 -0.65 -1.01 3.39
C VAL A 65 -0.64 -1.36 4.87
N GLU A 66 -1.42 -2.37 5.26
CA GLU A 66 -1.57 -2.80 6.65
C GLU A 66 -1.23 -4.28 6.77
N TYR A 67 -0.23 -4.63 7.57
CA TYR A 67 0.21 -6.01 7.74
C TYR A 67 0.86 -6.25 9.10
N TYR A 68 0.93 -7.51 9.51
CA TYR A 68 1.73 -7.91 10.67
C TYR A 68 3.18 -8.20 10.30
N ASP A 69 4.11 -7.59 11.03
CA ASP A 69 5.54 -7.91 11.03
C ASP A 69 5.97 -8.31 12.44
N LEU A 70 6.44 -9.55 12.60
CA LEU A 70 6.81 -10.11 13.91
C LEU A 70 5.78 -9.78 15.01
N ASP A 71 4.50 -10.03 14.71
CA ASP A 71 3.33 -9.78 15.57
C ASP A 71 3.04 -8.30 15.90
N THR A 72 3.76 -7.36 15.29
CA THR A 72 3.47 -5.93 15.35
C THR A 72 2.62 -5.51 14.15
N LEU A 73 1.52 -4.81 14.39
CA LEU A 73 0.70 -4.23 13.33
C LEU A 73 1.42 -3.02 12.73
N VAL A 74 1.79 -3.12 11.46
CA VAL A 74 2.39 -2.05 10.66
C VAL A 74 1.32 -1.46 9.76
N LYS A 75 1.25 -0.13 9.71
CA LYS A 75 0.35 0.64 8.84
C LYS A 75 1.15 1.72 8.12
N GLU A 76 1.19 1.64 6.79
CA GLU A 76 1.93 2.57 5.93
C GLU A 76 0.98 3.25 4.95
N VAL A 77 1.09 4.57 4.84
CA VAL A 77 0.41 5.32 3.77
C VAL A 77 1.33 5.36 2.57
N VAL A 78 0.83 4.93 1.41
CA VAL A 78 1.59 4.86 0.16
C VAL A 78 0.86 5.58 -0.97
N ALA A 79 1.61 6.16 -1.90
CA ALA A 79 1.04 6.73 -3.11
C ALA A 79 1.06 5.67 -4.21
N ILE A 80 -0.09 5.08 -4.54
CA ILE A 80 -0.20 4.10 -5.63
C ILE A 80 -0.83 4.75 -6.87
N LYS A 81 -0.12 4.70 -7.99
CA LYS A 81 -0.63 5.01 -9.32
C LYS A 81 -1.05 3.71 -10.00
N PHE A 82 -2.36 3.55 -10.23
CA PHE A 82 -2.94 2.42 -10.95
C PHE A 82 -2.90 2.60 -12.46
#